data_AF-A0A516KGI4-F1
#
_entry.id   AF-A0A516KGI4-F1
#
_cell.length_a   1.000
_cell.length_b   1.000
_cell.length_c   1.000
_cell.angle_alpha   90.00
_cell.angle_beta   90.00
_cell.angle_gamma   90.00
#
_symmetry.space_group_name_H-M   'P 1'
#
loop_
_entity.id
_entity.type
_entity.pdbx_description
1 polymer ?
#
loop_
_entity_poly.entity_id
_entity_poly.type
_entity_poly.pdbx_seq_one_letter_code
_entity_poly.pdbx_strand_id
1 'polypeptide(L)'
;MLLLVAAEILIGFASGLIVGTGFVGFLTVLGIIPRLVQLSKTHNYMKIIELSVIFGALFGVYLAFTDIHFQASKPVIVIWGSLHGIFIGMLAAALTEVLNVFPLLAKRIGMEIHILWFLMAIVFGKIFGSIFQWVLFVKY
;
A
#
# COMPACT_ATOMS: atom_id res chain seq x y z
N MET A 1 30.07 -16.13 -15.79
CA MET A 1 29.18 -15.15 -16.46
C MET A 1 27.75 -15.68 -16.54
N LEU A 2 27.49 -16.84 -17.18
CA LEU A 2 26.14 -17.42 -17.28
C LEU A 2 25.47 -17.73 -15.93
N LEU A 3 26.23 -18.25 -14.96
CA LEU A 3 25.73 -18.54 -13.61
C LEU A 3 25.32 -17.28 -12.82
N LEU A 4 26.02 -16.16 -13.05
CA LEU A 4 25.70 -14.89 -12.40
C LEU A 4 24.42 -14.29 -12.96
N VAL A 5 24.26 -14.28 -14.29
CA VAL A 5 23.03 -13.83 -14.95
C VAL A 5 21.83 -14.67 -14.52
N ALA A 6 22.00 -16.00 -14.41
CA ALA A 6 20.95 -16.87 -13.91
C ALA A 6 20.56 -16.56 -12.46
N ALA A 7 21.54 -16.29 -11.59
CA ALA A 7 21.30 -15.89 -10.21
C ALA A 7 20.59 -14.53 -10.11
N GLU A 8 21.00 -13.54 -10.91
CA GLU A 8 20.38 -12.22 -10.98
C GLU A 8 18.92 -12.30 -11.43
N ILE A 9 18.60 -13.09 -12.45
CA ILE A 9 17.23 -13.33 -12.90
C ILE A 9 16.39 -13.96 -11.78
N LEU A 10 16.95 -14.95 -11.06
CA LEU A 10 16.23 -15.66 -10.02
C LEU A 10 15.96 -14.76 -8.80
N ILE A 11 16.95 -13.98 -8.38
CA ILE A 11 16.82 -12.99 -7.30
C ILE A 11 15.84 -11.88 -7.71
N GLY A 12 15.95 -11.38 -8.94
CA GLY A 12 15.04 -10.37 -9.49
C GLY A 12 13.60 -10.86 -9.49
N PHE A 13 13.36 -12.08 -9.98
CA PHE A 13 12.04 -12.70 -10.00
C PHE A 13 11.49 -12.95 -8.59
N ALA A 14 12.31 -13.49 -7.68
CA ALA A 14 11.91 -13.72 -6.29
C ALA A 14 11.55 -12.41 -5.58
N SER A 15 12.36 -11.35 -5.77
CA SER A 15 12.09 -10.04 -5.18
C SER A 15 10.81 -9.42 -5.75
N GLY A 16 10.57 -9.55 -7.06
CA GLY A 16 9.33 -9.10 -7.70
C GLY A 16 8.08 -9.81 -7.15
N LEU A 17 8.16 -11.13 -6.92
CA LEU A 17 7.07 -11.89 -6.29
C LEU A 17 6.79 -11.43 -4.86
N ILE A 18 7.83 -11.19 -4.05
CA ILE A 18 7.67 -10.69 -2.67
C ILE A 18 7.01 -9.31 -2.67
N VAL A 19 7.47 -8.38 -3.52
CA VAL A 19 6.90 -7.03 -3.59
C VAL A 19 5.46 -7.07 -4.11
N GLY A 20 5.18 -7.85 -5.16
CA GLY A 20 3.85 -8.00 -5.72
C GLY A 20 2.85 -8.61 -4.75
N THR A 21 3.24 -9.66 -4.03
CA THR A 21 2.39 -10.27 -2.98
C THR A 21 2.18 -9.32 -1.81
N GLY A 22 3.20 -8.55 -1.40
CA GLY A 22 3.06 -7.50 -0.40
C GLY A 22 2.07 -6.41 -0.83
N PHE A 23 2.10 -5.99 -2.09
CA PHE A 23 1.18 -5.01 -2.65
C PHE A 23 -0.27 -5.51 -2.66
N VAL A 24 -0.52 -6.73 -3.16
CA VAL A 24 -1.87 -7.33 -3.16
C VAL A 24 -2.37 -7.58 -1.74
N GLY A 25 -1.50 -8.07 -0.85
CA GLY A 25 -1.80 -8.25 0.57
C GLY A 25 -2.19 -6.93 1.26
N PHE A 26 -1.48 -5.85 0.96
CA PHE A 26 -1.81 -4.52 1.45
C PHE A 26 -3.19 -4.05 0.98
N LEU A 27 -3.49 -4.18 -0.32
CA LEU A 27 -4.77 -3.75 -0.89
C LEU A 27 -5.97 -4.52 -0.33
N THR A 28 -5.76 -5.81 -0.05
CA THR A 28 -6.79 -6.70 0.50
C THR A 28 -7.02 -6.48 2.00
N VAL A 29 -5.96 -6.36 2.81
CA VAL A 29 -6.06 -6.11 4.26
C VAL A 29 -6.69 -4.76 4.56
N LEU A 30 -6.37 -3.72 3.78
CA LEU A 30 -7.02 -2.42 3.89
C LEU A 30 -8.46 -2.42 3.37
N GLY A 31 -8.92 -3.48 2.70
CA GLY A 31 -10.29 -3.56 2.20
C GLY A 31 -10.56 -2.64 1.00
N ILE A 32 -9.53 -2.22 0.25
CA ILE A 32 -9.68 -1.31 -0.89
C ILE A 32 -10.50 -1.97 -2.00
N ILE A 33 -10.23 -3.24 -2.32
CA ILE A 33 -10.98 -3.98 -3.36
C ILE A 33 -12.47 -4.11 -2.98
N PRO A 34 -12.83 -4.59 -1.77
CA PRO A 34 -14.22 -4.57 -1.30
C PRO A 34 -14.88 -3.19 -1.37
N ARG A 35 -14.15 -2.12 -0.99
CA ARG A 35 -14.66 -0.74 -1.01
C ARG A 35 -14.99 -0.28 -2.43
N LEU A 36 -14.11 -0.57 -3.40
CA LEU A 36 -14.33 -0.26 -4.81
C LEU A 36 -15.58 -0.97 -5.34
N VAL A 37 -15.73 -2.27 -5.04
CA VAL A 37 -16.91 -3.05 -5.43
C VAL A 37 -18.20 -2.45 -4.85
N GLN A 38 -18.17 -2.05 -3.57
CA GLN A 38 -19.31 -1.45 -2.88
C GLN A 38 -19.69 -0.07 -3.45
N LEU A 39 -18.71 0.80 -3.67
CA LEU A 39 -18.92 2.14 -4.24
C LEU A 39 -19.45 2.07 -5.67
N SER A 40 -18.93 1.13 -6.47
CA SER A 40 -19.41 0.89 -7.83
C SER A 40 -20.73 0.13 -7.88
N LYS A 41 -21.28 -0.35 -6.75
CA LYS A 41 -22.50 -1.19 -6.66
C LYS A 41 -22.47 -2.42 -7.59
N THR A 42 -21.27 -2.92 -7.87
CA THR A 42 -21.02 -3.85 -8.97
C THR A 42 -20.48 -5.17 -8.41
N HIS A 43 -21.27 -5.83 -7.55
CA HIS A 43 -20.87 -7.07 -6.88
C HIS A 43 -20.58 -8.22 -7.85
N ASN A 44 -21.28 -8.27 -8.98
CA ASN A 44 -21.14 -9.33 -9.99
C ASN A 44 -19.85 -9.24 -10.82
N TYR A 45 -19.12 -8.11 -10.78
CA TYR A 45 -17.91 -7.90 -11.59
C TYR A 45 -16.66 -7.68 -10.75
N MET A 46 -16.62 -8.30 -9.56
CA MET A 46 -15.44 -8.28 -8.67
C MET A 46 -14.14 -8.63 -9.41
N LYS A 47 -14.15 -9.66 -10.25
CA LYS A 47 -12.99 -10.08 -11.05
C LYS A 47 -12.48 -9.00 -12.00
N ILE A 48 -13.37 -8.19 -12.56
CA ILE A 48 -12.99 -7.12 -13.50
C ILE A 48 -12.29 -5.99 -12.73
N ILE A 49 -12.80 -5.64 -11.54
CA ILE A 49 -12.19 -4.64 -10.67
C ILE A 49 -10.79 -5.09 -10.23
N GLU A 50 -10.65 -6.35 -9.81
CA GLU A 50 -9.37 -6.93 -9.44
C GLU A 50 -8.37 -6.92 -10.60
N LEU A 51 -8.78 -7.35 -11.79
CA LEU A 51 -7.95 -7.27 -12.99
C LEU A 51 -7.55 -5.83 -13.33
N SER A 52 -8.47 -4.88 -13.18
CA SER A 52 -8.20 -3.45 -13.45
C SER A 52 -7.13 -2.91 -12.51
N VAL A 53 -7.15 -3.31 -11.24
CA VAL A 53 -6.12 -2.96 -10.25
C VAL A 53 -4.78 -3.60 -10.60
N ILE A 54 -4.76 -4.87 -11.02
CA ILE A 54 -3.54 -5.57 -11.45
C ILE A 54 -2.93 -4.88 -12.68
N PHE A 55 -3.74 -4.58 -13.69
CA PHE A 55 -3.27 -3.84 -14.88
C PHE A 55 -2.77 -2.45 -14.53
N GLY A 56 -3.45 -1.73 -13.63
CA GLY A 56 -2.99 -0.44 -13.12
C GLY A 56 -1.66 -0.52 -12.40
N ALA A 57 -1.44 -1.57 -11.59
CA ALA A 57 -0.17 -1.80 -10.90
C ALA A 57 0.96 -2.11 -11.88
N LEU A 58 0.73 -2.99 -12.86
CA LEU A 58 1.70 -3.30 -13.92
C LEU A 58 2.05 -2.05 -14.74
N PHE A 59 1.05 -1.24 -15.08
CA PHE A 59 1.26 0.02 -15.77
C PHE A 59 2.05 1.02 -14.92
N GLY A 60 1.76 1.13 -13.63
CA GLY A 60 2.51 1.97 -12.70
C GLY A 60 3.97 1.54 -12.56
N VAL A 61 4.23 0.24 -12.50
CA VAL A 61 5.60 -0.33 -12.50
C VAL A 61 6.30 0.04 -13.81
N TYR A 62 5.65 -0.15 -14.96
CA TYR A 62 6.22 0.23 -16.25
C TYR A 62 6.60 1.72 -16.31
N LEU A 63 5.70 2.61 -15.85
CA LEU A 63 5.98 4.05 -15.79
C LEU A 63 7.12 4.40 -14.81
N ALA A 64 7.25 3.68 -13.70
CA ALA A 64 8.29 3.93 -12.71
C ALA A 64 9.69 3.55 -13.21
N PHE A 65 9.79 2.51 -14.04
CA PHE A 65 11.07 2.05 -14.61
C PHE A 65 11.46 2.73 -15.91
N THR A 66 10.55 3.48 -16.54
CA THR A 66 10.85 4.15 -17.80
C THR A 66 11.02 5.65 -17.59
N ASP A 67 12.11 6.22 -18.07
CA ASP A 67 12.36 7.67 -18.10
C ASP A 67 11.50 8.40 -19.16
N ILE A 68 10.23 8.03 -19.28
CA ILE A 68 9.28 8.71 -20.17
C ILE A 68 8.75 9.95 -19.46
N HIS A 69 9.25 11.11 -19.88
CA HIS A 69 8.67 12.38 -19.49
C HIS A 69 7.42 12.66 -20.32
N PHE A 70 6.25 12.35 -19.73
CA PHE A 70 4.97 12.56 -20.40
C PHE A 70 4.56 14.03 -20.31
N GLN A 71 4.68 14.78 -21.41
CA GLN A 71 4.15 16.14 -21.51
C GLN A 71 2.64 16.09 -21.82
N ALA A 72 1.84 15.87 -20.77
CA ALA A 72 0.39 15.91 -20.86
C ALA A 72 -0.15 17.35 -20.94
N SER A 73 -1.26 17.53 -21.66
CA SER A 73 -2.00 18.79 -21.64
C SER A 73 -2.60 19.04 -20.24
N LYS A 74 -2.75 20.30 -19.86
CA LYS A 74 -3.34 20.72 -18.56
C LYS A 74 -4.61 19.94 -18.15
N PRO A 75 -5.62 19.71 -19.02
CA PRO A 75 -6.81 18.96 -18.61
C PRO A 75 -6.51 17.50 -18.25
N VAL A 76 -5.58 16.84 -18.94
CA VAL A 76 -5.19 15.45 -18.63
C VAL A 76 -4.54 15.35 -17.26
N ILE A 77 -3.68 16.32 -16.90
CA ILE A 77 -3.03 16.37 -15.59
C ILE A 77 -4.05 16.56 -14.46
N VAL A 78 -5.08 17.40 -14.67
CA VAL A 78 -6.14 17.63 -13.68
C VAL A 78 -6.94 16.34 -13.43
N ILE A 79 -7.30 15.62 -14.50
CA ILE A 79 -8.01 14.34 -14.38
C ILE A 79 -7.11 13.32 -13.66
N TRP A 80 -5.85 13.21 -14.06
CA TRP A 80 -4.88 12.31 -13.45
C TRP A 80 -4.69 12.59 -11.96
N GLY A 81 -4.52 13.86 -11.57
CA GLY A 81 -4.42 14.27 -10.17
C GLY A 81 -5.68 13.96 -9.36
N SER A 82 -6.86 14.11 -9.97
CA SER A 82 -8.13 13.76 -9.32
C SER A 82 -8.23 12.26 -9.03
N LEU A 83 -7.77 11.41 -9.96
CA LEU A 83 -7.72 9.95 -9.75
C LEU A 83 -6.78 9.59 -8.58
N HIS A 84 -5.62 10.24 -8.48
CA HIS A 84 -4.74 10.10 -7.32
C HIS A 84 -5.43 10.53 -6.03
N GLY A 85 -6.17 11.64 -6.04
CA GLY A 85 -6.95 12.12 -4.90
C GLY A 85 -7.99 11.09 -4.44
N ILE A 86 -8.72 10.46 -5.37
CA ILE A 86 -9.68 9.39 -5.07
C ILE A 86 -8.96 8.20 -4.43
N PHE A 87 -7.83 7.76 -4.99
CA PHE A 87 -7.05 6.66 -4.44
C PHE A 87 -6.54 6.95 -3.02
N ILE A 88 -5.93 8.11 -2.80
CA ILE A 88 -5.44 8.54 -1.47
C ILE A 88 -6.60 8.69 -0.48
N GLY A 89 -7.74 9.22 -0.92
CA GLY A 89 -8.95 9.32 -0.10
C GLY A 89 -9.47 7.96 0.34
N MET A 90 -9.47 6.97 -0.56
CA MET A 90 -9.83 5.58 -0.22
C MET A 90 -8.83 4.96 0.75
N LEU A 91 -7.52 5.20 0.58
CA LEU A 91 -6.50 4.75 1.52
C LEU A 91 -6.69 5.33 2.92
N ALA A 92 -6.99 6.64 3.01
CA ALA A 92 -7.23 7.30 4.28
C ALA A 92 -8.47 6.72 4.98
N ALA A 93 -9.58 6.55 4.25
CA ALA A 93 -10.80 5.94 4.78
C ALA A 93 -10.56 4.50 5.26
N ALA A 94 -9.91 3.68 4.44
CA ALA A 94 -9.54 2.31 4.79
C ALA A 94 -8.67 2.25 6.05
N LEU A 95 -7.70 3.15 6.17
CA LEU A 95 -6.84 3.22 7.35
C LEU A 95 -7.65 3.55 8.62
N THR A 96 -8.58 4.50 8.54
CA THR A 96 -9.45 4.82 9.69
C THR A 96 -10.34 3.63 10.10
N GLU A 97 -10.79 2.83 9.14
CA GLU A 97 -11.58 1.63 9.42
C GLU A 97 -10.75 0.56 10.12
N VAL A 98 -9.55 0.26 9.62
CA VAL A 98 -8.64 -0.71 10.24
C VAL A 98 -8.19 -0.22 11.62
N LEU A 99 -7.93 1.08 11.80
CA LEU A 99 -7.58 1.64 13.10
C LEU A 99 -8.69 1.45 14.13
N ASN A 100 -9.95 1.57 13.71
CA ASN A 100 -11.11 1.31 14.57
C ASN A 100 -11.27 -0.17 14.94
N VAL A 101 -10.60 -1.09 14.24
CA VAL A 101 -10.59 -2.52 14.58
C VAL A 101 -9.69 -2.80 15.79
N PHE A 102 -8.61 -2.03 16.02
CA PHE A 102 -7.70 -2.28 17.16
C PHE A 102 -8.39 -2.19 18.53
N PRO A 103 -9.18 -1.14 18.85
CA PRO A 103 -9.94 -1.10 20.10
C PRO A 103 -10.96 -2.23 20.21
N LEU A 104 -11.59 -2.59 19.08
CA LEU A 104 -12.61 -3.63 19.04
C LEU A 104 -12.01 -5.02 19.32
N LEU A 105 -10.84 -5.31 18.74
CA LEU A 105 -10.06 -6.52 19.02
C LEU A 105 -9.62 -6.57 20.48
N ALA A 106 -9.06 -5.47 20.99
CA ALA A 106 -8.61 -5.38 22.37
C ALA A 106 -9.75 -5.57 23.39
N LYS A 107 -10.96 -5.07 23.08
CA LYS A 107 -12.16 -5.38 23.86
C LYS A 107 -12.55 -6.86 23.77
N ARG A 108 -12.47 -7.46 22.58
CA ARG A 108 -12.84 -8.86 22.35
C ARG A 108 -11.92 -9.86 23.06
N ILE A 109 -10.64 -9.52 23.25
CA ILE A 109 -9.68 -10.32 24.00
C ILE A 109 -9.63 -9.97 25.50
N GLY A 110 -10.52 -9.09 25.99
CA GLY A 110 -10.55 -8.68 27.40
C GLY A 110 -9.40 -7.77 27.84
N MET A 111 -8.68 -7.15 26.89
CA MET A 111 -7.54 -6.26 27.15
C MET A 111 -7.89 -4.77 27.04
N GLU A 112 -9.16 -4.41 27.25
CA GLU A 112 -9.65 -3.03 27.15
C GLU A 112 -8.88 -2.04 28.06
N ILE A 113 -8.45 -2.50 29.24
CA ILE A 113 -7.66 -1.72 30.20
C ILE A 113 -6.20 -1.49 29.72
N HIS A 114 -5.68 -2.37 28.86
CA HIS A 114 -4.28 -2.34 28.42
C HIS A 114 -4.07 -1.71 27.03
N ILE A 115 -5.13 -1.24 26.38
CA ILE A 115 -5.07 -0.49 25.10
C ILE A 115 -4.08 0.67 25.19
N LEU A 116 -4.08 1.40 26.31
CA LEU A 116 -3.24 2.57 26.49
C LEU A 116 -1.75 2.19 26.50
N TRP A 117 -1.41 1.08 27.16
CA TRP A 117 -0.04 0.53 27.15
C TRP A 117 0.37 0.04 25.76
N PHE A 118 -0.53 -0.60 25.01
CA PHE A 118 -0.26 -1.02 23.63
C PHE A 118 -0.02 0.18 22.70
N LEU A 119 -0.85 1.23 22.82
CA LEU A 119 -0.68 2.46 22.05
C LEU A 119 0.64 3.16 22.40
N MET A 120 0.99 3.22 23.69
CA MET A 120 2.27 3.78 24.14
C MET A 120 3.46 3.00 23.60
N ALA A 121 3.40 1.67 23.54
CA ALA A 121 4.46 0.85 22.93
C ALA A 121 4.67 1.19 21.44
N ILE A 122 3.60 1.41 20.68
CA ILE A 122 3.68 1.86 19.27
C ILE A 122 4.32 3.26 19.18
N VAL A 123 3.89 4.19 20.04
CA VAL A 123 4.42 5.56 20.06
C VAL A 123 5.92 5.54 20.38
N PHE A 124 6.34 4.84 21.42
CA PHE A 124 7.75 4.70 21.76
C PHE A 124 8.54 4.03 20.64
N GLY A 125 8.03 2.96 20.03
CA GLY A 125 8.66 2.31 18.88
C GLY A 125 8.89 3.29 17.72
N LYS A 126 7.92 4.17 17.42
CA LYS A 126 8.08 5.24 16.43
C LYS A 126 9.14 6.25 16.84
N ILE A 127 9.14 6.73 18.08
CA ILE A 127 10.13 7.70 18.57
C ILE A 127 11.54 7.11 18.46
N PHE A 128 11.75 5.91 18.98
CA PHE A 128 13.05 5.24 18.92
C PHE A 128 13.49 4.96 17.48
N GLY A 129 12.57 4.51 16.61
CA GLY A 129 12.84 4.30 15.19
C GLY A 129 13.23 5.59 14.46
N SER A 130 12.55 6.70 14.74
CA SER A 130 12.90 8.02 14.19
C SER A 130 14.26 8.51 14.67
N ILE A 131 14.56 8.37 15.97
CA ILE A 131 15.88 8.73 16.51
C ILE A 131 16.97 7.88 15.86
N PHE A 132 16.76 6.57 15.73
CA PHE A 132 17.69 5.65 15.08
C PHE A 132 17.96 6.05 13.62
N GLN A 133 16.91 6.37 12.87
CA GLN A 133 17.01 6.86 11.49
C GLN A 133 17.86 8.14 11.40
N TRP A 134 17.59 9.13 12.25
CA TRP A 134 18.28 10.42 12.21
C TRP A 134 19.74 10.33 12.69
N VAL A 135 20.03 9.49 13.68
CA VAL A 135 21.38 9.40 14.24
C VAL A 135 22.31 8.54 13.36
N LEU A 136 21.81 7.46 12.76
CA LEU A 136 22.67 6.49 12.06
C LEU A 136 22.60 6.56 10.54
N PHE A 137 21.42 6.79 9.96
CA PHE A 137 21.24 6.75 8.50
C PHE A 137 21.36 8.12 7.84
N VAL A 138 20.98 9.19 8.54
CA VAL A 138 21.15 10.56 8.04
C VAL A 138 22.54 11.04 8.43
N LYS A 139 23.53 10.78 7.58
CA LYS A 139 24.83 11.47 7.64
C LYS A 139 24.69 12.85 6.99
N TYR A 140 25.10 13.89 7.70
CA TYR A 140 25.29 15.24 7.17
C TYR A 140 26.33 15.26 6.05
#